data_AF-A0A7X5Q8T8-F1
#
_entry.id   AF-A0A7X5Q8T8-F1
#
_cell.length_a   1.000
_cell.length_b   1.000
_cell.length_c   1.000
_cell.angle_alpha   90.00
_cell.angle_beta   90.00
_cell.angle_gamma   90.00
#
_symmetry.space_group_name_H-M   'P 1'
#
loop_
_entity.id
_entity.type
_entity.pdbx_description
1 polymer ?
#
loop_
_entity_poly.entity_id
_entity_poly.type
_entity_poly.pdbx_seq_one_letter_code
_entity_poly.pdbx_strand_id
1 'polypeptide(L)'
;MISHEEKIEAVAVYLEKRKTRTFVGKLYHEDGGFVFEYDTKYLYGKQVIPVGVELPLTNQVYRSNKLFRSFEDRLPSRENPAYGEYCQAAGISENERNLLILLATIGKRGPSSFVFEPIFRHSFDGKSIRDYREWLHLTTREFASCFEISRSSLLRLEHGDHSGNEILKRVEIYVRFPEVALNQIKRKGGILTREKRRSVERKLERKR
;
A
#
# COMPACT_ATOMS: atom_id res chain seq x y z
N MET A 1 -7.80 1.22 -19.15
CA MET A 1 -7.47 2.36 -18.27
C MET A 1 -7.63 1.90 -16.84
N ILE A 2 -6.54 1.80 -16.10
CA ILE A 2 -6.56 1.55 -14.65
C ILE A 2 -5.97 2.83 -14.05
N SER A 3 -6.83 3.81 -13.76
CA SER A 3 -6.48 4.97 -12.94
C SER A 3 -6.48 4.49 -11.50
N HIS A 4 -5.35 4.52 -10.81
CA HIS A 4 -5.24 4.12 -9.41
C HIS A 4 -4.58 5.24 -8.63
N GLU A 5 -5.42 6.08 -8.03
CA GLU A 5 -5.06 6.81 -6.82
C GLU A 5 -4.84 5.77 -5.72
N GLU A 6 -3.62 5.68 -5.18
CA GLU A 6 -3.32 4.81 -4.05
C GLU A 6 -4.10 5.30 -2.82
N LYS A 7 -5.28 4.73 -2.60
CA LYS A 7 -6.13 5.10 -1.47
C LYS A 7 -5.52 4.55 -0.20
N ILE A 8 -5.22 5.44 0.76
CA ILE A 8 -4.83 5.05 2.12
C ILE A 8 -5.97 4.24 2.72
N GLU A 9 -5.69 2.98 3.07
CA GLU A 9 -6.63 2.03 3.67
C GLU A 9 -6.61 2.14 5.20
N ALA A 10 -5.41 2.30 5.74
CA ALA A 10 -5.16 2.33 7.16
C ALA A 10 -3.93 3.20 7.46
N VAL A 11 -3.69 3.47 8.73
CA VAL A 11 -2.51 4.15 9.24
C VAL A 11 -1.80 3.20 10.20
N ALA A 12 -0.57 2.82 9.86
CA ALA A 12 0.33 2.11 10.74
C ALA A 12 0.83 3.06 11.84
N VAL A 13 0.80 2.59 13.09
CA VAL A 13 1.33 3.30 14.25
C VAL A 13 2.62 2.64 14.67
N TYR A 14 3.67 3.44 14.85
CA TYR A 14 4.96 2.99 15.32
C TYR A 14 5.38 3.76 16.56
N LEU A 15 6.08 3.09 17.47
CA LEU A 15 6.80 3.72 18.56
C LEU A 15 8.27 3.85 18.15
N GLU A 16 8.71 5.08 17.94
CA GLU A 16 10.08 5.43 17.58
C GLU A 16 10.87 5.83 18.84
N LYS A 17 11.82 4.98 19.22
CA LYS A 17 12.83 5.25 20.26
C LYS A 17 14.17 5.53 19.56
N ARG A 18 15.14 6.11 20.28
CA ARG A 18 16.46 6.53 19.73
C ARG A 18 17.15 5.53 18.78
N LYS A 19 16.99 4.22 18.99
CA LYS A 19 17.64 3.16 18.19
C LYS A 19 16.67 2.15 17.58
N THR A 20 15.39 2.21 17.92
CA THR A 20 14.43 1.17 17.55
C THR A 20 13.12 1.76 17.12
N ARG A 21 12.51 1.10 16.13
CA ARG A 21 11.17 1.39 15.67
C ARG A 21 10.35 0.12 15.86
N THR A 22 9.30 0.21 16.66
CA THR A 22 8.44 -0.95 16.96
C THR A 22 7.06 -0.69 16.38
N PHE A 23 6.52 -1.64 15.63
CA PHE A 23 5.14 -1.57 15.17
C PHE A 23 4.20 -1.74 16.36
N VAL A 24 3.28 -0.81 16.53
CA VAL A 24 2.36 -0.73 17.67
C VAL A 24 1.01 -1.31 17.31
N GLY A 25 0.54 -1.01 16.10
CA GLY A 25 -0.80 -1.35 15.65
C GLY A 25 -1.20 -0.57 14.41
N LYS A 26 -2.47 -0.67 14.02
CA LYS A 26 -3.04 0.02 12.86
C LYS A 26 -4.37 0.68 13.21
N LEU A 27 -4.60 1.85 12.63
CA LEU A 27 -5.86 2.58 12.66
C LEU A 27 -6.51 2.49 11.28
N TYR A 28 -7.78 2.07 11.20
CA TYR A 28 -8.50 1.95 9.93
C TYR A 28 -9.98 2.24 10.09
N HIS A 29 -10.69 2.29 8.96
CA HIS A 29 -12.14 2.42 8.93
C HIS A 29 -12.83 1.05 8.81
N GLU A 30 -13.85 0.82 9.63
CA GLU A 30 -14.75 -0.34 9.58
C GLU A 30 -16.17 0.16 9.90
N ASP A 31 -17.17 -0.21 9.09
CA ASP A 31 -18.59 0.10 9.30
C ASP A 31 -18.92 1.59 9.61
N GLY A 32 -18.18 2.52 8.98
CA GLY A 32 -18.38 3.96 9.17
C GLY A 32 -17.75 4.53 10.45
N GLY A 33 -17.08 3.70 11.25
CA GLY A 33 -16.30 4.11 12.42
C GLY A 33 -14.78 3.99 12.21
N PHE A 34 -14.04 4.24 13.28
CA PHE A 34 -12.61 4.04 13.43
C PHE A 34 -12.32 2.83 14.30
N VAL A 35 -11.39 2.01 13.85
CA VAL A 35 -10.89 0.84 14.57
C VAL A 35 -9.40 0.98 14.76
N PHE A 36 -8.97 0.91 16.02
CA PHE A 36 -7.56 0.76 16.34
C PHE A 36 -7.28 -0.65 16.83
N GLU A 37 -6.35 -1.32 16.17
CA GLU A 37 -5.93 -2.68 16.49
C GLU A 37 -4.46 -2.69 16.86
N TYR A 38 -4.14 -3.06 18.10
CA TYR A 38 -2.79 -3.30 18.56
C TYR A 38 -2.19 -4.54 17.87
N ASP A 39 -0.91 -4.45 17.54
CA ASP A 39 -0.12 -5.61 17.18
C ASP A 39 0.04 -6.54 18.38
N THR A 40 -0.14 -7.84 18.17
CA THR A 40 -0.10 -8.83 19.24
C THR A 40 1.27 -8.89 19.92
N LYS A 41 2.37 -8.76 19.17
CA LYS A 41 3.72 -8.77 19.76
C LYS A 41 3.97 -7.50 20.57
N TYR A 42 3.41 -6.38 20.15
CA TYR A 42 3.46 -5.14 20.93
C TYR A 42 2.63 -5.24 22.21
N LEU A 43 1.38 -5.69 22.14
CA LEU A 43 0.47 -5.78 23.29
C LEU A 43 1.06 -6.58 24.45
N TYR A 44 1.73 -7.70 24.16
CA TYR A 44 2.38 -8.57 25.14
C TYR A 44 3.88 -8.29 25.33
N GLY A 45 4.38 -7.20 24.75
CA GLY A 45 5.78 -6.79 24.87
C GLY A 45 6.16 -6.33 26.28
N LYS A 46 7.46 -6.32 26.58
CA LYS A 46 7.96 -5.72 27.83
C LYS A 46 8.12 -4.21 27.66
N GLN A 47 7.76 -3.44 28.70
CA GLN A 47 7.93 -1.98 28.74
C GLN A 47 7.28 -1.24 27.56
N VAL A 48 6.12 -1.73 27.12
CA VAL A 48 5.29 -1.06 26.13
C VAL A 48 4.42 0.00 26.79
N ILE A 49 4.08 1.03 26.02
CA ILE A 49 3.21 2.11 26.46
C ILE A 49 1.97 2.16 25.58
N PRO A 50 0.79 2.46 26.14
CA PRO A 50 -0.42 2.67 25.35
C PRO A 50 -0.27 3.89 24.45
N VAL A 51 -0.97 3.89 23.32
CA VAL A 51 -1.05 5.04 22.41
C VAL A 51 -1.74 6.23 23.10
N GLY A 52 -2.72 5.93 23.94
CA GLY A 52 -3.60 6.89 24.60
C GLY A 52 -4.23 6.33 25.86
N VAL A 53 -4.78 7.20 26.71
CA VAL A 53 -5.49 6.77 27.93
C VAL A 53 -6.76 5.99 27.59
N GLU A 54 -7.42 6.37 26.49
CA GLU A 54 -8.59 5.72 25.91
C GLU A 54 -8.27 4.45 25.11
N LEU A 55 -6.98 4.16 24.91
CA LEU A 55 -6.47 2.96 24.24
C LEU A 55 -5.53 2.19 25.18
N PRO A 56 -6.00 1.71 26.35
CA PRO A 56 -5.15 0.97 27.27
C PRO A 56 -4.60 -0.31 26.62
N LEU A 57 -3.57 -0.92 27.21
CA LEU A 57 -3.02 -2.19 26.70
C LEU A 57 -3.80 -3.41 27.21
N THR A 58 -5.12 -3.28 27.37
CA THR A 58 -6.00 -4.32 27.93
C THR A 58 -6.72 -5.12 26.85
N ASN A 59 -7.06 -4.48 25.73
CA ASN A 59 -7.71 -5.12 24.60
C ASN A 59 -6.83 -4.99 23.36
N GLN A 60 -6.96 -5.95 22.45
CA GLN A 60 -6.29 -5.85 21.16
C GLN A 60 -7.00 -4.86 20.23
N VAL A 61 -8.33 -4.77 20.29
CA VAL A 61 -9.13 -3.98 19.35
C VAL A 61 -10.01 -2.97 20.07
N TYR A 62 -9.98 -1.73 19.61
CA TYR A 62 -10.81 -0.62 20.07
C TYR A 62 -11.61 -0.07 18.89
N ARG A 63 -12.89 0.24 19.12
CA ARG A 63 -13.80 0.78 18.10
C ARG A 63 -14.44 2.07 18.58
N SER A 64 -14.65 3.01 17.67
CA SER A 64 -15.29 4.29 17.96
C SER A 64 -15.91 4.87 16.70
N ASN A 65 -17.04 5.59 16.81
CA ASN A 65 -17.63 6.31 15.68
C ASN A 65 -16.91 7.63 15.37
N LYS A 66 -16.04 8.08 16.28
CA LYS A 66 -15.18 9.26 16.13
C LYS A 66 -13.72 8.84 16.20
N LEU A 67 -12.82 9.68 15.68
CA LEU A 67 -11.39 9.42 15.83
C LEU A 67 -11.03 9.44 17.31
N PHE A 68 -10.12 8.55 17.75
CA PHE A 68 -9.70 8.56 19.15
C PHE A 68 -8.89 9.83 19.44
N ARG A 69 -9.07 10.38 20.64
CA ARG A 69 -8.49 11.66 21.04
C ARG A 69 -6.98 11.73 20.84
N SER A 70 -6.26 10.65 21.15
CA SER A 70 -4.80 10.56 21.01
C SER A 70 -4.31 10.63 19.56
N PHE A 71 -5.19 10.37 18.58
CA PHE A 71 -4.96 10.64 17.17
C PHE A 71 -5.47 12.03 16.78
N GLU A 72 -6.63 12.48 17.27
CA GLU A 72 -7.14 13.83 17.00
C GLU A 72 -6.15 14.92 17.44
N ASP A 73 -5.54 14.76 18.61
CA ASP A 73 -4.53 15.67 19.19
C ASP A 73 -3.27 15.81 18.32
N ARG A 74 -3.13 14.99 17.25
CA ARG A 74 -2.03 15.06 16.27
C ARG A 74 -2.30 15.98 15.11
N LEU A 75 -3.56 16.30 14.88
CA LEU A 75 -3.96 17.08 13.72
C LEU A 75 -3.93 18.56 14.11
N PRO A 76 -3.17 19.39 13.38
CA PRO A 76 -3.21 20.83 13.61
C PRO A 76 -4.61 21.36 13.29
N SER A 77 -5.07 22.35 14.07
CA SER A 77 -6.33 23.04 13.78
C SER A 77 -6.27 23.69 12.40
N ARG A 78 -7.39 23.67 11.67
CA ARG A 78 -7.54 24.37 10.38
C ARG A 78 -7.47 25.89 10.51
N GLU A 79 -7.72 26.41 11.71
CA GLU A 79 -7.59 27.84 12.03
C GLU A 79 -6.13 28.26 12.22
N ASN A 80 -5.19 27.31 12.24
CA ASN A 80 -3.77 27.62 12.31
C ASN A 80 -3.33 28.35 11.02
N PRO A 81 -2.74 29.56 11.10
CA PRO A 81 -2.27 30.30 9.93
C PRO A 81 -1.30 29.52 9.04
N ALA A 82 -0.54 28.59 9.62
CA ALA A 82 0.41 27.73 8.89
C ALA A 82 -0.22 26.44 8.34
N TYR A 83 -1.52 26.20 8.52
CA TYR A 83 -2.19 24.97 8.06
C TYR A 83 -2.06 24.78 6.54
N GLY A 84 -2.22 25.86 5.77
CA GLY A 84 -2.03 25.84 4.32
C GLY A 84 -0.61 25.42 3.92
N GLU A 85 0.40 25.96 4.60
CA GLU A 85 1.81 25.60 4.38
C GLU A 85 2.08 24.12 4.69
N TYR A 86 1.50 23.58 5.78
CA TYR A 86 1.62 22.16 6.11
C TYR A 86 1.00 21.27 5.02
N CYS A 87 -0.18 21.65 4.53
CA CYS A 87 -0.86 20.91 3.46
C CYS A 87 -0.06 20.94 2.16
N GLN A 88 0.45 22.11 1.78
CA GLN A 88 1.27 22.29 0.59
C GLN A 88 2.57 21.48 0.68
N ALA A 89 3.29 21.55 1.81
CA ALA A 89 4.52 20.81 2.03
C ALA A 89 4.29 19.29 2.00
N ALA A 90 3.11 18.84 2.43
CA ALA A 90 2.70 17.43 2.38
C ALA A 90 2.08 17.01 1.04
N GLY A 91 1.84 17.93 0.11
CA GLY A 91 1.23 17.65 -1.19
C GLY A 91 -0.26 17.26 -1.12
N ILE A 92 -0.99 17.73 -0.10
CA ILE A 92 -2.42 17.45 0.08
C ILE A 92 -3.27 18.73 -0.03
N SER A 93 -4.58 18.57 -0.27
CA SER A 93 -5.51 19.69 -0.30
C SER A 93 -5.76 20.26 1.10
N GLU A 94 -5.81 21.57 1.24
CA GLU A 94 -6.24 22.24 2.49
C GLU A 94 -7.66 21.83 2.92
N ASN A 95 -8.48 21.41 1.96
CA ASN A 95 -9.84 20.96 2.21
C ASN A 95 -9.93 19.46 2.55
N GLU A 96 -8.83 18.71 2.57
CA GLU A 96 -8.80 17.28 2.86
C GLU A 96 -9.53 16.94 4.16
N ARG A 97 -10.51 16.04 4.09
CA ARG A 97 -11.38 15.65 5.21
C ARG A 97 -11.10 14.24 5.72
N ASN A 98 -10.37 13.44 4.95
CA ASN A 98 -10.00 12.09 5.34
C ASN A 98 -8.96 12.14 6.45
N LEU A 99 -9.39 11.83 7.68
CA LEU A 99 -8.55 11.90 8.86
C LEU A 99 -7.35 10.94 8.79
N LEU A 100 -7.45 9.82 8.07
CA LEU A 100 -6.31 8.92 7.87
C LEU A 100 -5.23 9.56 6.98
N ILE A 101 -5.63 10.30 5.93
CA ILE A 101 -4.71 11.05 5.08
C ILE A 101 -4.04 12.16 5.90
N LEU A 102 -4.82 12.94 6.65
CA LEU A 102 -4.28 14.01 7.50
C LEU A 102 -3.29 13.46 8.55
N LEU A 103 -3.61 12.33 9.19
CA LEU A 103 -2.72 11.69 10.16
C LEU A 103 -1.42 11.19 9.55
N ALA A 104 -1.49 10.56 8.37
CA ALA A 104 -0.31 10.03 7.67
C ALA A 104 0.60 11.11 7.10
N THR A 105 0.10 12.35 6.99
CA THR A 105 0.79 13.47 6.34
C THR A 105 1.18 14.56 7.34
N ILE A 106 0.26 15.47 7.67
CA ILE A 106 0.51 16.62 8.55
C ILE A 106 0.50 16.24 10.04
N GLY A 107 -0.16 15.14 10.40
CA GLY A 107 -0.14 14.57 11.75
C GLY A 107 1.00 13.58 12.00
N LYS A 108 1.83 13.31 10.98
CA LYS A 108 2.80 12.19 10.94
C LYS A 108 3.74 12.14 12.14
N ARG A 109 4.22 13.30 12.57
CA ARG A 109 5.15 13.47 13.69
C ARG A 109 4.66 14.60 14.58
N GLY A 110 4.63 14.36 15.89
CA GLY A 110 4.27 15.35 16.89
C GLY A 110 5.20 15.26 18.11
N PRO A 111 4.85 15.90 19.23
CA PRO A 111 5.71 15.96 20.43
C PRO A 111 5.92 14.61 21.16
N SER A 112 5.40 13.50 20.62
CA SER A 112 5.53 12.17 21.22
C SER A 112 6.45 11.26 20.41
N SER A 113 6.78 10.10 20.98
CA SER A 113 7.48 9.01 20.29
C SER A 113 6.63 8.20 19.29
N PHE A 114 5.32 8.43 19.18
CA PHE A 114 4.49 7.76 18.18
C PHE A 114 4.56 8.44 16.80
N VAL A 115 4.66 7.62 15.75
CA VAL A 115 4.74 8.03 14.35
C VAL A 115 3.71 7.27 13.53
N PHE A 116 3.07 7.99 12.61
CA PHE A 116 2.00 7.47 11.76
C PHE A 116 2.47 7.30 10.32
N GLU A 117 2.19 6.15 9.71
CA GLU A 117 2.52 5.92 8.30
C GLU A 117 1.32 5.36 7.54
N PRO A 118 1.14 5.76 6.27
CA PRO A 118 0.06 5.23 5.47
C PRO A 118 0.28 3.75 5.16
N ILE A 119 -0.79 2.97 5.30
CA ILE A 119 -0.94 1.66 4.69
C ILE A 119 -1.83 1.86 3.47
N PHE A 120 -1.25 1.68 2.30
CA PHE A 120 -1.97 1.81 1.04
C PHE A 120 -2.70 0.51 0.73
N ARG A 121 -3.92 0.64 0.21
CA ARG A 121 -4.61 -0.52 -0.36
C ARG A 121 -3.85 -0.95 -1.61
N HIS A 122 -3.12 -2.05 -1.53
CA HIS A 122 -2.57 -2.69 -2.71
C HIS A 122 -3.71 -3.42 -3.42
N SER A 123 -4.28 -2.79 -4.44
CA SER A 123 -5.30 -3.43 -5.29
C SER A 123 -4.71 -4.41 -6.30
N PHE A 124 -3.39 -4.44 -6.47
CA PHE A 124 -2.73 -5.36 -7.37
C PHE A 124 -2.65 -6.76 -6.75
N ASP A 125 -3.32 -7.72 -7.37
CA ASP A 125 -3.51 -9.07 -6.86
C ASP A 125 -3.29 -10.13 -7.96
N GLY A 126 -3.52 -11.41 -7.62
CA GLY A 126 -3.43 -12.51 -8.57
C GLY A 126 -4.34 -12.35 -9.79
N LYS A 127 -5.53 -11.77 -9.61
CA LYS A 127 -6.46 -11.48 -10.69
C LYS A 127 -5.88 -10.43 -11.64
N SER A 128 -5.27 -9.38 -11.09
CA SER A 128 -4.60 -8.33 -11.86
C SER A 128 -3.48 -8.89 -12.75
N ILE A 129 -2.72 -9.87 -12.25
CA ILE A 129 -1.70 -10.59 -13.03
C ILE A 129 -2.34 -11.36 -14.20
N ARG A 130 -3.41 -12.11 -13.90
CA ARG A 130 -4.16 -12.90 -14.90
C ARG A 130 -4.72 -12.00 -16.01
N ASP A 131 -5.40 -10.93 -15.64
CA ASP A 131 -6.00 -9.97 -16.56
C ASP A 131 -4.94 -9.34 -17.47
N TYR A 132 -3.78 -8.98 -16.91
CA TYR A 132 -2.66 -8.42 -17.69
C TYR A 132 -2.07 -9.45 -18.67
N ARG A 133 -1.88 -10.70 -18.23
CA ARG A 133 -1.39 -11.80 -19.07
C ARG A 133 -2.35 -12.06 -20.24
N GLU A 134 -3.65 -12.11 -19.96
CA GLU A 134 -4.69 -12.33 -20.97
C GLU A 134 -4.81 -11.16 -21.94
N TRP A 135 -4.66 -9.92 -21.45
CA TRP A 135 -4.56 -8.74 -22.29
C TRP A 135 -3.36 -8.80 -23.24
N LEU A 136 -2.22 -9.33 -22.82
CA LEU A 136 -1.07 -9.60 -23.70
C LEU A 136 -1.28 -10.81 -24.63
N HIS A 137 -2.35 -11.58 -24.46
CA HIS A 137 -2.60 -12.86 -25.14
C HIS A 137 -1.46 -13.88 -24.95
N LEU A 138 -0.86 -13.88 -23.76
CA LEU A 138 0.18 -14.83 -23.40
C LEU A 138 -0.43 -15.99 -22.59
N THR A 139 0.01 -17.21 -22.89
CA THR A 139 -0.24 -18.35 -22.02
C THR A 139 0.56 -18.19 -20.72
N THR A 140 0.18 -18.90 -19.66
CA THR A 140 0.93 -18.91 -18.39
C THR A 140 2.41 -19.28 -18.60
N ARG A 141 2.70 -20.21 -19.51
CA ARG A 141 4.08 -20.64 -19.82
C ARG A 141 4.88 -19.53 -20.49
N GLU A 142 4.30 -18.89 -21.49
CA GLU A 142 4.96 -17.79 -22.21
C GLU A 142 5.18 -16.59 -21.30
N PHE A 143 4.16 -16.20 -20.53
CA PHE A 143 4.26 -15.09 -19.57
C PHE A 143 5.35 -15.35 -18.53
N ALA A 144 5.33 -16.54 -17.91
CA ALA A 144 6.36 -16.97 -16.97
C ALA A 144 7.77 -16.87 -17.56
N SER A 145 7.96 -17.36 -18.79
CA SER A 145 9.26 -17.32 -19.47
C SER A 145 9.71 -15.89 -19.83
N CYS A 146 8.79 -15.06 -20.34
CA CYS A 146 9.14 -13.69 -20.75
C CYS A 146 9.46 -12.79 -19.56
N PHE A 147 8.76 -12.96 -18.44
CA PHE A 147 8.92 -12.12 -17.24
C PHE A 147 9.79 -12.78 -16.15
N GLU A 148 10.46 -13.88 -16.46
CA GLU A 148 11.39 -14.62 -15.58
C GLU A 148 10.76 -15.00 -14.23
N ILE A 149 9.51 -15.47 -14.29
CA ILE A 149 8.73 -15.95 -13.14
C ILE A 149 8.63 -17.46 -13.24
N SER A 150 8.79 -18.19 -12.14
CA SER A 150 8.52 -19.63 -12.15
C SER A 150 7.03 -19.87 -12.45
N ARG A 151 6.72 -20.84 -13.31
CA ARG A 151 5.31 -21.17 -13.64
C ARG A 151 4.51 -21.55 -12.39
N SER A 152 5.15 -22.24 -11.44
CA SER A 152 4.52 -22.64 -10.18
C SER A 152 4.15 -21.44 -9.31
N SER A 153 5.04 -20.45 -9.19
CA SER A 153 4.77 -19.22 -8.44
C SER A 153 3.69 -18.38 -9.11
N LEU A 154 3.72 -18.27 -10.44
CA LEU A 154 2.70 -17.55 -11.19
C LEU A 154 1.31 -18.15 -10.99
N LEU A 155 1.17 -19.47 -11.06
CA LEU A 155 -0.10 -20.16 -10.83
C LEU A 155 -0.60 -19.94 -9.39
N ARG A 156 0.28 -20.10 -8.39
CA ARG A 156 -0.08 -19.86 -6.98
C ARG A 156 -0.59 -18.44 -6.76
N LEU A 157 0.11 -17.44 -7.29
CA LEU A 157 -0.32 -16.04 -7.24
C LEU A 157 -1.67 -15.83 -7.93
N GLU A 158 -1.86 -16.34 -9.15
CA GLU A 158 -3.13 -16.24 -9.88
C GLU A 158 -4.31 -16.94 -9.15
N HIS A 159 -4.04 -17.86 -8.23
CA HIS A 159 -5.02 -18.55 -7.39
C HIS A 159 -5.21 -17.93 -6.00
N GLY A 160 -4.54 -16.81 -5.69
CA GLY A 160 -4.71 -16.06 -4.44
C GLY A 160 -3.76 -16.46 -3.31
N ASP A 161 -2.72 -17.26 -3.59
CA ASP A 161 -1.65 -17.50 -2.62
C ASP A 161 -0.67 -16.31 -2.63
N HIS A 162 -0.53 -15.65 -1.48
CA HIS A 162 0.31 -14.46 -1.30
C HIS A 162 1.80 -14.78 -1.01
N SER A 163 2.21 -16.06 -1.05
CA SER A 163 3.63 -16.42 -0.95
C SER A 163 4.40 -16.03 -2.22
N GLY A 164 4.97 -14.83 -2.20
CA GLY A 164 5.74 -14.29 -3.33
C GLY A 164 5.47 -12.82 -3.64
N ASN A 165 5.31 -11.97 -2.61
CA ASN A 165 5.04 -10.54 -2.75
C ASN A 165 6.02 -9.81 -3.68
N GLU A 166 7.27 -10.26 -3.78
CA GLU A 166 8.26 -9.68 -4.70
C GLU A 166 7.87 -9.86 -6.18
N ILE A 167 7.34 -11.04 -6.54
CA ILE A 167 6.88 -11.32 -7.91
C ILE A 167 5.68 -10.43 -8.23
N LEU A 168 4.74 -10.31 -7.29
CA LEU A 168 3.55 -9.49 -7.46
C LEU A 168 3.94 -8.02 -7.69
N LYS A 169 4.84 -7.46 -6.87
CA LYS A 169 5.40 -6.11 -7.06
C LYS A 169 6.12 -5.97 -8.40
N ARG A 170 6.88 -6.98 -8.82
CA ARG A 170 7.58 -6.94 -10.11
C ARG A 170 6.61 -6.94 -11.29
N VAL A 171 5.55 -7.75 -11.25
CA VAL A 171 4.52 -7.73 -12.30
C VAL A 171 3.78 -6.41 -12.29
N GLU A 172 3.46 -5.87 -11.12
CA GLU A 172 2.85 -4.55 -10.97
C GLU A 172 3.65 -3.46 -11.68
N ILE A 173 4.99 -3.48 -11.54
CA ILE A 173 5.88 -2.57 -12.29
C ILE A 173 5.67 -2.70 -13.80
N TYR A 174 5.60 -3.91 -14.34
CA TYR A 174 5.34 -4.10 -15.78
C TYR A 174 3.94 -3.60 -16.21
N VAL A 175 2.94 -3.72 -15.34
CA VAL A 175 1.60 -3.20 -15.61
C VAL A 175 1.57 -1.68 -15.60
N ARG A 176 2.24 -1.07 -14.62
CA ARG A 176 2.31 0.39 -14.40
C ARG A 176 3.21 1.11 -15.40
N PHE A 177 4.29 0.47 -15.84
CA PHE A 177 5.32 1.05 -16.70
C PHE A 177 5.49 0.21 -17.99
N PRO A 178 4.64 0.43 -19.02
CA PRO A 178 4.64 -0.37 -20.25
C PRO A 178 5.99 -0.41 -20.98
N GLU A 179 6.81 0.64 -20.86
CA GLU A 179 8.17 0.70 -21.37
C GLU A 179 9.11 -0.32 -20.74
N VAL A 180 8.94 -0.61 -19.45
CA VAL A 180 9.71 -1.61 -18.73
C VAL A 180 9.30 -3.01 -19.22
N ALA A 181 7.99 -3.24 -19.36
CA ALA A 181 7.45 -4.47 -19.93
C ALA A 181 7.93 -4.69 -21.37
N LEU A 182 7.92 -3.63 -22.20
CA LEU A 182 8.37 -3.69 -23.59
C LEU A 182 9.85 -4.07 -23.67
N ASN A 183 10.70 -3.46 -22.85
CA ASN A 183 12.11 -3.81 -22.79
C ASN A 183 12.32 -5.26 -22.35
N GLN A 184 11.52 -5.75 -21.40
CA GLN A 184 11.56 -7.15 -20.98
C GLN A 184 11.19 -8.11 -22.12
N ILE A 185 10.09 -7.84 -22.83
CA ILE A 185 9.68 -8.63 -24.00
C ILE A 185 10.75 -8.59 -25.10
N LYS A 186 11.38 -7.43 -25.35
CA LYS A 186 12.44 -7.31 -26.34
C LYS A 186 13.66 -8.18 -26.00
N ARG A 187 14.00 -8.31 -24.71
CA ARG A 187 15.14 -9.10 -24.23
C ARG A 187 14.85 -10.60 -24.12
N LYS A 188 13.66 -10.97 -23.63
CA LYS A 188 13.34 -12.35 -23.19
C LYS A 188 12.17 -12.99 -23.95
N GLY A 189 11.55 -12.27 -24.88
CA GLY A 189 10.45 -12.76 -25.72
C GLY A 189 10.86 -13.72 -26.83
N GLY A 190 12.08 -14.29 -26.81
CA GLY A 190 12.57 -15.21 -27.83
C GLY A 190 11.79 -16.52 -27.93
N ILE A 191 11.05 -16.89 -26.87
CA ILE A 191 10.14 -18.04 -26.87
C ILE A 191 8.85 -17.80 -27.67
N LEU A 192 8.50 -16.54 -27.95
CA LEU A 192 7.29 -16.19 -28.69
C LEU A 192 7.54 -16.30 -30.19
N THR A 193 6.51 -16.69 -30.94
CA THR A 193 6.56 -16.57 -32.41
C THR A 193 6.74 -15.11 -32.82
N ARG A 194 7.35 -14.87 -33.98
CA ARG A 194 7.63 -13.51 -34.47
C ARG A 194 6.38 -12.64 -34.53
N GLU A 195 5.27 -13.21 -34.97
CA GLU A 195 3.98 -12.52 -35.06
C GLU A 195 3.42 -12.17 -33.68
N LYS A 196 3.42 -13.14 -32.77
CA LYS A 196 2.90 -12.96 -31.40
C LYS A 196 3.73 -11.94 -30.63
N ARG A 197 5.05 -12.02 -30.75
CA ARG A 197 5.99 -11.04 -30.17
C ARG A 197 5.70 -9.63 -30.68
N ARG A 198 5.58 -9.44 -32.00
CA ARG A 198 5.24 -8.14 -32.59
C ARG A 198 3.89 -7.62 -32.11
N SER A 199 2.90 -8.48 -31.95
CA SER A 199 1.58 -8.12 -31.42
C SER A 199 1.68 -7.59 -29.99
N VAL A 200 2.41 -8.30 -29.12
CA VAL A 200 2.68 -7.89 -27.73
C VAL A 200 3.43 -6.56 -27.67
N GLU A 201 4.51 -6.43 -28.45
CA GLU A 201 5.31 -5.19 -28.51
C GLU A 201 4.43 -3.99 -28.92
N ARG A 202 3.61 -4.13 -29.98
CA ARG A 202 2.67 -3.08 -30.40
C ARG A 202 1.64 -2.71 -29.34
N LYS A 203 1.12 -3.69 -28.59
CA LYS A 203 0.17 -3.43 -27.49
C LYS A 203 0.81 -2.60 -26.38
N LEU A 204 2.05 -2.91 -26.02
CA LEU A 204 2.80 -2.18 -25.01
C LEU A 204 3.20 -0.78 -25.48
N GLU A 205 3.58 -0.63 -26.75
CA GLU A 205 3.90 0.68 -27.34
C GLU A 205 2.69 1.61 -27.37
N ARG A 206 1.48 1.11 -27.63
CA ARG A 206 0.23 1.89 -27.59
C ARG A 206 -0.23 2.29 -26.19
N LYS A 207 0.33 1.67 -25.14
CA LYS A 207 -0.03 1.94 -23.74
C LYS A 207 0.91 2.97 -23.09
N ARG A 208 2.02 3.32 -23.75
CA ARG A 208 2.86 4.46 -23.37
C ARG A 208 2.09 5.76 -23.52
#